data_AF-A0A377B812-F1
#
_entry.id   AF-A0A377B812-F1
#
_cell.length_a   1.000
_cell.length_b   1.000
_cell.length_c   1.000
_cell.angle_alpha   90.00
_cell.angle_beta   90.00
_cell.angle_gamma   90.00
#
_symmetry.space_group_name_H-M   'P 1'
#
loop_
_entity.id
_entity.type
_entity.pdbx_description
1 polymer ?
#
loop_
_entity_poly.entity_id
_entity_poly.type
_entity_poly.pdbx_seq_one_letter_code
_entity_poly.pdbx_strand_id
1 'polypeptide(L)'
;MLWLPPGRWVAEKVAFGVHKVMAYSDAGSAFIFGSLVGPKMDTLFDGAGFIFGFRVLPAIIFVTALVSILYYIGVMGILIRILGGIFQKALNISRIESFVAGHHHFPRAKRNSGNRQTLYRSSESQ
;
A
#
# COMPACT_ATOMS: atom_id res chain seq x y z
N MET A 1 2.11 -13.93 -12.43
CA MET A 1 0.82 -13.27 -12.74
C MET A 1 0.39 -13.36 -14.22
N LEU A 2 1.20 -13.93 -15.14
CA LEU A 2 0.91 -13.91 -16.58
C LEU A 2 0.12 -15.14 -17.12
N TRP A 3 -0.36 -16.04 -16.27
CA TRP A 3 -1.10 -17.24 -16.72
C TRP A 3 -2.62 -17.15 -16.59
N LEU A 4 -3.16 -16.18 -15.83
CA LEU A 4 -4.60 -15.98 -15.73
C LEU A 4 -5.10 -14.93 -16.75
N PRO A 5 -6.00 -15.29 -17.69
CA PRO A 5 -6.57 -14.38 -18.69
C PRO A 5 -7.14 -13.06 -18.12
N PRO A 6 -7.87 -13.05 -16.97
CA PRO A 6 -8.38 -11.79 -16.43
C PRO A 6 -7.29 -10.87 -15.86
N GLY A 7 -6.14 -11.42 -15.43
CA GLY A 7 -5.03 -10.63 -14.90
C GLY A 7 -4.35 -9.77 -15.97
N ARG A 8 -4.23 -10.30 -17.20
CA ARG A 8 -3.68 -9.54 -18.33
C ARG A 8 -4.57 -8.38 -18.73
N TRP A 9 -5.89 -8.60 -18.83
CA TRP A 9 -6.85 -7.54 -19.19
C TRP A 9 -6.86 -6.37 -18.19
N VAL A 10 -6.81 -6.67 -16.88
CA VAL A 10 -6.71 -5.63 -15.84
C VAL A 10 -5.39 -4.87 -15.97
N ALA A 11 -4.27 -5.59 -16.13
CA ALA A 11 -2.96 -4.95 -16.28
C ALA A 11 -2.88 -4.06 -17.54
N GLU A 12 -3.44 -4.50 -18.66
CA GLU A 12 -3.52 -3.73 -19.91
C GLU A 12 -4.34 -2.45 -19.73
N LYS A 13 -5.50 -2.52 -19.06
CA LYS A 13 -6.30 -1.32 -18.78
C LYS A 13 -5.58 -0.33 -17.87
N VAL A 14 -4.91 -0.82 -16.83
CA VAL A 14 -4.11 0.03 -15.94
C VAL A 14 -2.94 0.66 -16.70
N ALA A 15 -2.23 -0.13 -17.50
CA ALA A 15 -1.13 0.36 -18.34
C ALA A 15 -1.59 1.43 -19.33
N PHE A 16 -2.74 1.23 -20.00
CA PHE A 16 -3.31 2.23 -20.90
C PHE A 16 -3.70 3.52 -20.16
N GLY A 17 -4.26 3.40 -18.95
CA GLY A 17 -4.56 4.55 -18.09
C GLY A 17 -3.31 5.34 -17.71
N VAL A 18 -2.26 4.65 -17.25
CA VAL A 18 -0.97 5.27 -16.92
C VAL A 18 -0.35 5.92 -18.16
N HIS A 19 -0.38 5.25 -19.31
CA HIS A 19 0.14 5.80 -20.56
C HIS A 19 -0.56 7.10 -20.96
N LYS A 20 -1.89 7.17 -20.80
CA LYS A 20 -2.65 8.39 -21.08
C LYS A 20 -2.28 9.54 -20.14
N VAL A 21 -2.04 9.24 -18.86
CA VAL A 21 -1.55 10.22 -17.87
C VAL A 21 -0.15 10.72 -18.26
N MET A 22 0.74 9.83 -18.68
CA MET A 22 2.07 10.20 -19.16
C MET A 22 2.02 11.06 -20.42
N ALA A 23 1.10 10.79 -21.35
CA ALA A 23 0.93 11.61 -22.55
C ALA A 23 0.56 13.08 -22.23
N TYR A 24 -0.22 13.33 -21.15
CA TYR A 24 -0.49 14.70 -20.69
C TYR A 24 0.76 15.36 -20.09
N SER A 25 1.62 14.59 -19.40
CA SER A 25 2.91 15.06 -18.93
C SER A 25 3.84 15.44 -20.08
N ASP A 26 3.89 14.64 -21.14
CA ASP A 26 4.70 14.92 -22.32
C ASP A 26 4.26 16.22 -23.00
N ALA A 27 2.95 16.44 -23.16
CA ALA A 27 2.40 17.70 -23.66
C ALA A 27 2.77 18.91 -22.78
N GLY A 28 2.74 18.76 -21.45
CA GLY A 28 3.18 19.79 -20.52
C GLY A 28 4.68 20.07 -20.59
N SER A 29 5.50 19.04 -20.77
CA SER A 29 6.95 19.20 -20.98
C SER A 29 7.24 19.92 -22.30
N ALA A 30 6.51 19.62 -23.37
CA ALA A 30 6.61 20.31 -24.65
C ALA A 30 6.17 21.78 -24.56
N PHE A 31 5.24 22.11 -23.66
CA PHE A 31 4.87 23.51 -23.39
C PHE A 31 5.99 24.28 -22.64
N ILE A 32 6.62 23.68 -21.64
CA ILE A 32 7.68 24.34 -20.85
C ILE A 32 9.01 24.42 -21.62
N PHE A 33 9.38 23.37 -22.35
CA PHE A 33 10.69 23.24 -23.00
C PHE A 33 10.65 23.37 -24.54
N GLY A 34 9.47 23.44 -25.16
CA GLY A 34 9.30 23.73 -26.59
C GLY A 34 10.06 22.77 -27.50
N SER A 35 10.93 23.32 -28.35
CA SER A 35 11.73 22.57 -29.33
C SER A 35 12.92 21.80 -28.76
N LEU A 36 13.25 21.94 -27.46
CA LEU A 36 14.34 21.19 -26.82
C LEU A 36 13.98 19.73 -26.53
N VAL A 37 12.69 19.37 -26.57
CA VAL A 37 12.19 18.00 -26.33
C VAL A 37 11.48 17.45 -27.57
N GLY A 38 11.39 18.25 -28.64
CA GLY A 38 10.75 17.87 -29.89
C GLY A 38 11.66 17.04 -30.81
N PRO A 39 11.10 16.39 -31.85
CA PRO A 39 11.83 15.56 -32.80
C PRO A 39 12.94 16.31 -33.57
N LYS A 40 12.94 17.65 -33.52
CA LYS A 40 14.02 18.49 -34.06
C LYS A 40 15.36 18.30 -33.34
N MET A 41 15.36 17.93 -32.05
CA MET A 41 16.59 17.58 -31.33
C MET A 41 17.15 16.22 -31.78
N ASP A 42 16.29 15.27 -32.15
CA ASP A 42 16.70 13.98 -32.69
C ASP A 42 17.40 14.13 -34.06
N THR A 43 16.90 15.04 -34.90
CA THR A 43 17.49 15.33 -36.22
C THR A 43 18.78 16.15 -36.17
N LEU A 44 19.00 16.95 -35.12
CA LEU A 44 20.16 17.82 -34.98
C LEU A 44 21.34 17.14 -34.25
N PHE A 45 21.07 16.09 -33.46
CA PHE A 45 22.06 15.45 -32.60
C PHE A 45 22.31 13.96 -32.92
N ASP A 46 21.93 13.47 -34.11
CA ASP A 46 22.24 12.12 -34.62
C ASP A 46 22.03 11.01 -33.56
N GLY A 47 20.85 10.99 -32.93
CA GLY A 47 20.48 10.03 -31.89
C GLY A 47 20.81 10.44 -30.44
N ALA A 48 21.48 11.58 -30.21
CA ALA A 48 21.71 12.17 -28.88
C ALA A 48 20.67 13.23 -28.48
N GLY A 49 19.52 13.30 -29.18
CA GLY A 49 18.40 14.19 -28.85
C GLY A 49 17.65 13.83 -27.56
N PHE A 50 18.07 12.78 -26.85
CA PHE A 50 17.50 12.38 -25.55
C PHE A 50 18.24 13.06 -24.39
N ILE A 51 17.80 14.26 -24.00
CA ILE A 51 18.27 14.88 -22.77
C ILE A 51 17.47 14.30 -21.61
N PHE A 52 18.13 13.44 -20.81
CA PHE A 52 17.52 12.78 -19.65
C PHE A 52 16.81 13.78 -18.73
N GLY A 53 17.42 14.93 -18.43
CA GLY A 53 16.84 15.96 -17.58
C GLY A 53 15.50 16.48 -18.11
N PHE A 54 15.41 16.82 -19.40
CA PHE A 54 14.19 17.38 -19.98
C PHE A 54 13.09 16.34 -20.21
N ARG A 55 13.45 15.05 -20.31
CA ARG A 55 12.47 13.97 -20.50
C ARG A 55 11.97 13.38 -19.18
N VAL A 56 12.82 13.35 -18.15
CA VAL A 56 12.52 12.67 -16.88
C VAL A 56 12.09 13.64 -15.77
N LEU A 57 12.71 14.82 -15.65
CA LEU A 57 12.35 15.77 -14.58
C LEU A 57 10.90 16.27 -14.68
N PRO A 58 10.35 16.62 -15.86
CA PRO A 58 8.98 17.12 -15.95
C PRO A 58 7.96 16.03 -15.63
N ALA A 59 8.23 14.78 -16.01
CA ALA A 59 7.40 13.63 -15.66
C ALA A 59 7.33 13.42 -14.14
N ILE A 60 8.45 13.57 -13.43
CA ILE A 60 8.48 13.48 -11.96
C ILE A 60 7.65 14.60 -11.34
N ILE A 61 7.82 15.85 -11.79
CA ILE A 61 7.08 17.01 -11.27
C ILE A 61 5.57 16.86 -11.52
N PHE A 62 5.18 16.34 -12.67
CA PHE A 62 3.78 16.10 -12.99
C PHE A 62 3.15 15.03 -12.11
N VAL A 63 3.84 13.89 -11.91
CA VAL A 63 3.36 12.80 -11.06
C VAL A 63 3.27 13.26 -9.60
N THR A 64 4.25 14.01 -9.09
CA THR A 64 4.21 14.50 -7.71
C THR A 64 3.09 15.51 -7.50
N ALA A 65 2.84 16.40 -8.46
CA ALA A 65 1.72 17.33 -8.42
C ALA A 65 0.37 16.57 -8.46
N LEU A 66 0.24 15.56 -9.32
CA LEU A 66 -0.96 14.73 -9.39
C LEU A 66 -1.23 13.99 -8.08
N VAL A 67 -0.19 13.38 -7.49
CA VAL A 67 -0.29 12.70 -6.19
C VAL A 67 -0.65 13.70 -5.08
N SER A 68 -0.07 14.90 -5.09
CA SER A 68 -0.39 15.96 -4.13
C SER A 68 -1.86 16.38 -4.20
N ILE A 69 -2.38 16.60 -5.41
CA ILE A 69 -3.81 16.91 -5.62
C ILE A 69 -4.68 15.75 -5.14
N LEU A 70 -4.32 14.50 -5.49
CA LEU A 70 -5.05 13.30 -5.09
C LEU A 70 -5.10 13.12 -3.56
N TYR A 71 -4.02 13.52 -2.88
CA TYR A 71 -3.95 13.56 -1.43
C TYR A 71 -4.83 14.66 -0.85
N TYR A 72 -4.78 15.86 -1.43
CA TYR A 72 -5.56 17.02 -0.99
C TYR A 72 -7.07 16.79 -1.06
N ILE A 73 -7.56 16.18 -2.15
CA ILE A 73 -8.99 15.86 -2.31
C ILE A 73 -9.45 14.68 -1.43
N GLY A 74 -8.56 14.05 -0.65
CA GLY A 74 -8.91 12.98 0.29
C GLY A 74 -9.09 11.59 -0.33
N VAL A 75 -8.86 11.41 -1.64
CA VAL A 75 -8.99 10.11 -2.34
C VAL A 75 -7.97 9.09 -1.82
N MET A 76 -6.85 9.55 -1.26
CA MET A 76 -5.83 8.65 -0.71
C MET A 76 -6.36 7.77 0.42
N GLY A 77 -7.33 8.25 1.21
CA GLY A 77 -7.97 7.43 2.24
C GLY A 77 -8.75 6.24 1.65
N ILE A 78 -9.41 6.43 0.51
CA ILE A 78 -10.14 5.37 -0.20
C ILE A 78 -9.15 4.37 -0.82
N LEU A 79 -8.10 4.88 -1.48
CA LEU A 79 -7.05 4.05 -2.09
C LEU A 79 -6.36 3.15 -1.06
N ILE A 80 -5.93 3.71 0.08
CA ILE A 80 -5.26 2.95 1.14
C ILE A 80 -6.20 1.91 1.75
N ARG A 81 -7.49 2.22 1.93
CA ARG A 81 -8.48 1.24 2.44
C ARG A 81 -8.67 0.08 1.47
N ILE A 82 -8.78 0.37 0.17
CA ILE A 82 -8.92 -0.67 -0.86
C ILE A 82 -7.64 -1.50 -0.96
N LEU A 83 -6.47 -0.86 -1.08
CA LEU A 83 -5.19 -1.55 -1.17
C LEU A 83 -4.90 -2.36 0.10
N GLY A 84 -5.15 -1.78 1.28
CA GLY A 84 -5.01 -2.44 2.57
C GLY A 84 -5.96 -3.62 2.71
N GLY A 85 -7.22 -3.50 2.27
CA GLY A 85 -8.17 -4.62 2.26
C GLY A 85 -7.77 -5.74 1.32
N ILE A 86 -7.26 -5.41 0.12
CA ILE A 86 -6.71 -6.38 -0.83
C ILE A 86 -5.48 -7.07 -0.22
N PHE A 87 -4.56 -6.31 0.38
CA PHE A 87 -3.37 -6.87 1.03
C PHE A 87 -3.72 -7.76 2.23
N GLN A 88 -4.67 -7.34 3.07
CA GLN A 88 -5.17 -8.17 4.18
C GLN A 88 -5.76 -9.48 3.68
N LYS A 89 -6.53 -9.43 2.60
CA LYS A 89 -7.16 -10.62 1.99
C LYS A 89 -6.15 -11.50 1.26
N ALA A 90 -5.17 -10.90 0.58
CA ALA A 90 -4.13 -11.59 -0.17
C ALA A 90 -3.08 -12.24 0.73
N LEU A 91 -2.69 -11.56 1.81
CA LEU A 91 -1.76 -12.09 2.79
C LEU A 91 -2.42 -13.09 3.75
N ASN A 92 -3.76 -13.11 3.83
CA ASN A 92 -4.54 -13.98 4.71
C ASN A 92 -3.79 -14.23 6.02
N ILE A 93 -3.36 -13.14 6.68
CA ILE A 93 -2.97 -13.24 8.08
C ILE A 93 -4.31 -13.43 8.74
N SER A 94 -4.68 -14.72 8.77
CA SER A 94 -5.65 -15.31 9.65
C SER A 94 -5.58 -14.47 10.88
N ARG A 95 -6.65 -13.70 11.04
CA ARG A 95 -7.22 -13.37 12.32
C ARG A 95 -6.42 -14.01 13.44
N ILE A 96 -5.98 -13.16 14.34
CA ILE A 96 -5.48 -13.42 15.69
C ILE A 96 -6.52 -14.31 16.44
N GLU A 97 -6.76 -15.52 15.94
CA GLU A 97 -7.57 -16.62 16.47
C GLU A 97 -6.67 -17.49 17.36
N SER A 98 -5.35 -17.45 17.11
CA SER A 98 -4.34 -18.07 17.97
C SER A 98 -4.18 -17.38 19.33
N PHE A 99 -4.61 -16.12 19.51
CA PHE A 99 -4.53 -15.45 20.82
C PHE A 99 -5.63 -15.89 21.80
N VAL A 100 -6.77 -16.40 21.31
CA VAL A 100 -7.81 -16.99 22.18
C VAL A 100 -7.55 -18.47 22.48
N ALA A 101 -6.91 -19.20 21.56
CA ALA A 101 -6.58 -20.61 21.75
C ALA A 101 -5.40 -20.86 22.70
N GLY A 102 -4.57 -19.85 22.98
CA GLY A 102 -3.54 -19.92 24.04
C GLY A 102 -4.09 -19.80 25.47
N HIS A 103 -5.38 -19.45 25.61
CA HIS A 103 -6.04 -19.20 26.90
C HIS A 103 -6.84 -20.40 27.43
N HIS A 104 -6.64 -21.60 26.88
CA HIS A 104 -7.40 -22.80 27.23
C HIS A 104 -6.53 -24.05 27.47
N HIS A 105 -5.51 -23.92 28.31
CA HIS A 105 -4.96 -25.07 29.04
C HIS A 105 -4.54 -24.65 30.45
N PHE A 106 -5.52 -24.35 31.31
CA PHE A 106 -5.30 -24.40 32.75
C PHE A 106 -6.38 -25.31 33.36
N PRO A 107 -6.02 -26.48 33.90
CA PRO A 107 -6.99 -27.40 34.48
C PRO A 107 -7.69 -26.73 35.67
N ARG A 108 -9.02 -26.67 35.61
CA ARG A 108 -9.83 -26.41 36.80
C ARG A 108 -9.65 -27.57 37.78
N ALA A 109 -8.73 -27.41 38.73
CA ALA A 109 -8.71 -28.21 39.94
C ALA A 109 -10.04 -28.00 40.68
N LYS A 110 -10.83 -29.07 40.83
CA LYS A 110 -11.97 -29.13 41.76
C LYS A 110 -11.46 -28.82 43.17
N ARG A 111 -11.56 -27.55 43.59
CA ARG A 111 -11.32 -27.12 44.96
C ARG A 111 -12.60 -27.36 45.77
N ASN A 112 -12.63 -28.46 46.50
CA ASN A 112 -13.68 -28.82 47.45
C ASN A 112 -13.89 -27.68 48.46
N SER A 113 -15.09 -27.11 48.42
CA SER A 113 -15.56 -26.03 49.28
C SER A 113 -16.12 -26.62 50.57
N GLY A 114 -15.21 -27.06 51.42
CA GLY A 114 -15.50 -27.42 52.80
C GLY A 114 -14.19 -27.43 53.58
N ASN A 115 -14.13 -26.70 54.69
CA ASN A 115 -13.13 -26.86 55.75
C ASN A 115 -11.82 -26.04 55.66
N ARG A 116 -11.87 -24.74 55.35
CA ARG A 116 -10.71 -23.82 55.48
C ARG A 116 -10.99 -22.51 56.24
N GLN A 117 -11.82 -22.57 57.28
CA GLN A 117 -11.98 -21.43 58.22
C GLN A 117 -11.47 -21.72 59.65
N THR A 118 -10.88 -22.87 59.93
CA THR A 118 -10.48 -23.26 61.29
C THR A 118 -8.99 -23.15 61.62
N LEU A 119 -8.12 -22.73 60.68
CA LEU A 119 -6.66 -22.77 60.91
C LEU A 119 -5.95 -21.41 61.01
N TYR A 120 -6.67 -20.31 61.22
CA TYR A 120 -6.06 -18.98 61.40
C TYR A 120 -6.58 -18.19 62.60
N ARG A 121 -7.28 -18.87 63.53
CA ARG A 121 -7.85 -18.24 64.74
C ARG A 121 -7.40 -18.93 66.04
N SER A 122 -6.26 -19.63 66.02
CA SER A 122 -5.75 -20.39 67.17
C SER A 122 -4.24 -20.26 67.45
N SER A 123 -3.54 -19.27 66.87
CA SER A 123 -2.11 -19.03 67.15
C SER A 123 -1.76 -17.59 67.58
N GLU A 124 -2.73 -16.76 67.96
CA GLU A 124 -2.49 -15.46 68.61
C GLU A 124 -3.38 -15.27 69.84
N SER A 125 -3.60 -16.36 70.60
CA SER A 125 -4.15 -16.31 71.96
C SER A 125 -3.33 -17.19 72.92
N GLN A 126 -2.00 -17.16 72.75
CA GLN A 126 -1.01 -17.62 73.71
C GLN A 126 0.08 -16.55 73.77
#